data_AF-A0A1C3F7D0-F1
#
_entry.id   AF-A0A1C3F7D0-F1
#
_cell.length_a   1.000
_cell.length_b   1.000
_cell.length_c   1.000
_cell.angle_alpha   90.00
_cell.angle_beta   90.00
_cell.angle_gamma   90.00
#
_symmetry.space_group_name_H-M   'P 1'
#
loop_
_entity.id
_entity.type
_entity.pdbx_description
1 polymer ?
#
loop_
_entity_poly.entity_id
_entity_poly.type
_entity_poly.pdbx_seq_one_letter_code
_entity_poly.pdbx_strand_id
1 'polypeptide(L)'
;MKGIDLLQFAVYLILLIGLAIPLGGYMAKVYQGEKTFLDRLFSPIEKAVFRVCAIDPQAEMSWWQYAVSLLAFNFLGFVALFILQLLQGHLPFNPQGFSVCLGIWRLIQQLVLSPIPIGKPMRVNRR
;
A
#
# COMPACT_ATOMS: atom_id res chain seq x y z
N MET A 1 22.35 -19.61 -16.52
CA MET A 1 22.19 -18.46 -15.60
C MET A 1 23.58 -18.04 -15.16
N LYS A 2 23.91 -16.75 -15.17
CA LYS A 2 25.28 -16.32 -14.82
C LYS A 2 25.47 -16.57 -13.32
N GLY A 3 26.65 -17.03 -12.89
CA GLY A 3 26.92 -17.30 -11.47
C GLY A 3 26.69 -16.08 -10.56
N ILE A 4 26.76 -14.87 -11.13
CA ILE A 4 26.46 -13.59 -10.48
C ILE A 4 24.98 -13.47 -10.10
N ASP A 5 24.06 -13.92 -10.95
CA ASP A 5 22.61 -13.86 -10.69
C ASP A 5 22.25 -14.71 -9.46
N LEU A 6 22.88 -15.90 -9.34
CA LEU A 6 22.71 -16.81 -8.21
C LEU A 6 23.25 -16.20 -6.90
N LEU A 7 24.40 -15.52 -6.97
CA LEU A 7 25.00 -14.83 -5.82
C LEU A 7 24.12 -13.68 -5.33
N GLN A 8 23.59 -12.85 -6.24
CA GLN A 8 22.69 -11.75 -5.88
C GLN A 8 21.42 -12.25 -5.21
N PHE A 9 20.83 -13.32 -5.74
CA PHE A 9 19.63 -13.94 -5.14
C PHE A 9 19.90 -14.49 -3.74
N ALA A 10 21.03 -15.17 -3.55
CA ALA A 10 21.43 -15.71 -2.25
C ALA A 10 21.66 -14.59 -1.21
N VAL A 11 22.37 -13.53 -1.58
CA VAL A 11 22.60 -12.37 -0.70
C VAL A 11 21.29 -11.67 -0.35
N TYR A 12 20.39 -11.49 -1.31
CA TYR A 12 19.07 -10.91 -1.07
C TYR A 12 18.27 -11.75 -0.06
N LEU A 13 18.23 -13.07 -0.23
CA LEU A 13 17.53 -13.98 0.68
C LEU A 13 18.07 -13.92 2.11
N ILE A 14 19.40 -13.90 2.26
CA ILE A 14 20.05 -13.81 3.57
C ILE A 14 19.69 -12.49 4.24
N LEU A 15 19.75 -11.37 3.50
CA LEU A 15 19.42 -10.06 4.03
C LEU A 15 17.93 -9.96 4.40
N LEU A 16 17.05 -10.46 3.53
CA LEU A 16 15.62 -10.51 3.75
C LEU A 16 15.29 -11.28 5.02
N ILE A 17 15.83 -12.50 5.18
CA ILE A 17 15.59 -13.33 6.37
C ILE A 17 16.21 -12.69 7.61
N GLY A 18 17.43 -12.14 7.48
CA GLY A 18 18.13 -11.46 8.56
C GLY A 18 17.38 -10.25 9.12
N LEU A 19 16.61 -9.53 8.28
CA LEU A 19 15.71 -8.47 8.72
C LEU A 19 14.32 -8.99 9.13
N ALA A 20 13.82 -10.03 8.47
CA ALA A 20 12.49 -10.58 8.76
C ALA A 20 12.42 -11.22 10.16
N ILE A 21 13.48 -11.86 10.64
CA ILE A 21 13.53 -12.49 11.97
C ILE A 21 13.38 -11.45 13.10
N PRO A 22 14.21 -10.38 13.20
CA PRO A 22 14.05 -9.38 14.25
C PRO A 22 12.73 -8.61 14.10
N LEU A 23 12.28 -8.35 12.88
CA LEU A 23 11.01 -7.66 12.62
C LEU A 23 9.80 -8.53 13.03
N GLY A 24 9.83 -9.82 12.71
CA GLY A 24 8.81 -10.79 13.10
C GLY A 24 8.78 -10.99 14.62
N GLY A 25 9.95 -11.07 15.26
CA GLY A 25 10.06 -11.12 16.71
C GLY A 25 9.52 -9.85 17.39
N TYR A 26 9.73 -8.68 16.79
CA TYR A 26 9.14 -7.42 17.25
C TYR A 26 7.61 -7.43 17.10
N MET A 27 7.08 -7.85 15.93
CA MET A 27 5.64 -7.97 15.73
C MET A 27 5.01 -8.94 16.73
N ALA A 28 5.62 -10.09 17.00
CA ALA A 28 5.12 -11.04 17.99
C ALA A 28 5.01 -10.41 19.40
N LYS A 29 6.00 -9.62 19.82
CA LYS A 29 5.96 -8.89 21.10
C LYS A 29 4.87 -7.82 21.14
N VAL A 30 4.67 -7.10 20.05
CA VAL A 30 3.60 -6.09 19.93
C VAL A 30 2.22 -6.74 19.98
N TYR A 31 2.00 -7.83 19.24
CA TYR A 31 0.74 -8.56 19.26
C TYR A 31 0.43 -9.22 20.62
N GLN A 32 1.45 -9.59 21.39
CA GLN A 32 1.28 -10.15 22.75
C GLN A 32 1.09 -9.07 23.83
N GLY A 33 1.19 -7.78 23.48
CA GLY A 33 1.05 -6.68 24.45
C GLY A 33 2.18 -6.62 25.48
N GLU A 34 3.34 -7.21 25.19
CA GLU A 34 4.48 -7.18 26.09
C GLU A 34 5.24 -5.85 25.98
N LYS A 35 5.41 -5.18 27.13
CA LYS A 35 6.10 -3.90 27.27
C LYS A 35 7.51 -3.95 26.67
N THR A 36 7.65 -3.39 25.48
CA THR A 36 8.95 -3.26 24.80
C THR A 36 9.52 -1.86 25.06
N PHE A 37 10.84 -1.65 24.95
CA PHE A 37 11.46 -0.33 25.20
C PHE A 37 10.89 0.83 24.34
N LEU A 38 10.39 0.54 23.12
CA LEU A 38 9.68 1.53 22.29
C LEU A 38 8.28 1.88 22.81
N ASP A 39 7.67 0.99 23.57
CA ASP A 39 6.34 1.15 24.16
C ASP A 39 6.35 2.27 25.21
N ARG A 40 7.49 2.57 25.83
CA ARG A 40 7.63 3.72 26.72
C ARG A 40 7.50 5.07 26.00
N LEU A 41 7.86 5.13 24.72
CA LEU A 41 7.74 6.32 23.89
C LEU A 41 6.39 6.38 23.17
N PHE A 42 5.84 5.23 22.78
CA PHE A 42 4.54 5.14 22.10
C PHE A 42 3.34 5.15 23.04
N SER A 43 3.45 4.68 24.28
CA SER A 43 2.35 4.68 25.26
C SER A 43 1.68 6.06 25.49
N PRO A 44 2.38 7.21 25.59
CA PRO A 44 1.71 8.51 25.68
C PRO A 44 1.03 8.92 24.36
N ILE A 45 1.59 8.54 23.21
CA ILE A 45 1.01 8.81 21.88
C ILE A 45 -0.24 7.96 21.67
N GLU A 46 -0.18 6.67 21.98
CA GLU A 46 -1.33 5.77 21.94
C GLU A 46 -2.44 6.28 22.86
N LYS A 47 -2.13 6.66 24.10
CA LYS A 47 -3.14 7.26 25.00
C LYS A 47 -3.71 8.56 24.48
N ALA A 48 -2.92 9.39 23.80
CA ALA A 48 -3.41 10.61 23.17
C ALA A 48 -4.32 10.29 21.97
N VAL A 49 -3.95 9.33 21.12
CA VAL A 49 -4.75 8.87 19.99
C VAL A 49 -6.04 8.19 20.48
N PHE A 50 -5.98 7.30 21.47
CA PHE A 50 -7.15 6.67 22.07
C PHE A 50 -8.10 7.69 22.68
N ARG A 51 -7.58 8.75 23.30
CA ARG A 51 -8.39 9.84 23.87
C ARG A 51 -9.01 10.73 22.79
N VAL A 52 -8.27 11.05 21.73
CA VAL A 52 -8.76 11.89 20.63
C VAL A 52 -9.78 11.12 19.77
N CYS A 53 -9.56 9.84 19.55
CA CYS A 53 -10.47 8.99 18.78
C CYS A 53 -11.59 8.37 19.63
N ALA A 54 -11.59 8.58 20.96
CA ALA A 54 -12.54 7.98 21.91
C ALA A 54 -12.72 6.46 21.73
N ILE A 55 -11.63 5.77 21.39
CA ILE A 55 -11.62 4.32 21.16
C ILE A 55 -11.33 3.64 22.49
N ASP A 56 -12.22 2.76 22.94
CA ASP A 56 -12.02 1.91 24.12
C ASP A 56 -11.16 0.70 23.72
N PRO A 57 -9.90 0.59 24.17
CA PRO A 57 -9.03 -0.53 23.86
C PRO A 57 -9.47 -1.85 24.52
N GLN A 58 -10.45 -1.83 25.43
CA GLN A 58 -11.02 -3.03 26.07
C GLN A 58 -12.35 -3.48 25.45
N ALA A 59 -12.90 -2.74 24.49
CA ALA A 59 -14.10 -3.17 23.79
C ALA A 59 -13.73 -4.30 22.81
N GLU A 60 -14.15 -5.53 23.12
CA GLU A 60 -14.07 -6.64 22.17
C GLU A 60 -14.92 -6.29 20.93
N MET A 61 -14.26 -5.91 19.84
CA MET A 61 -14.95 -5.72 18.56
C MET A 61 -15.40 -7.07 18.04
N SER A 62 -16.72 -7.26 17.96
CA SER A 62 -17.28 -8.37 17.20
C SER A 62 -16.78 -8.31 15.75
N TRP A 63 -16.64 -9.47 15.11
CA TRP A 63 -16.18 -9.58 13.72
C TRP A 63 -16.96 -8.67 12.74
N TRP A 64 -18.25 -8.45 12.99
CA TRP A 64 -19.09 -7.50 12.25
C TRP A 64 -18.65 -6.05 12.43
N GLN A 65 -18.38 -5.63 13.67
CA GLN A 65 -17.90 -4.27 13.95
C GLN A 65 -16.53 -4.02 13.33
N TYR A 66 -15.64 -5.02 13.36
CA TYR A 66 -14.34 -4.94 12.69
C TYR A 66 -14.50 -4.79 11.17
N ALA A 67 -15.30 -5.64 10.54
CA ALA A 67 -15.55 -5.58 9.10
C ALA A 67 -16.16 -4.25 8.66
N VAL A 68 -17.17 -3.75 9.40
CA VAL A 68 -17.81 -2.46 9.12
C VAL A 68 -16.83 -1.31 9.31
N SER A 69 -15.99 -1.34 10.36
CA SER A 69 -14.99 -0.29 10.62
C SER A 69 -13.93 -0.26 9.52
N LEU A 70 -13.44 -1.43 9.09
CA LEU A 70 -12.53 -1.56 7.95
C LEU A 70 -13.13 -1.01 6.66
N LEU A 71 -14.39 -1.36 6.40
CA LEU A 71 -15.09 -0.92 5.19
C LEU A 71 -15.35 0.59 5.21
N ALA A 72 -15.79 1.13 6.34
CA ALA A 72 -16.02 2.56 6.53
C ALA A 72 -14.71 3.34 6.39
N PHE A 73 -13.61 2.86 6.97
CA PHE A 73 -12.29 3.49 6.84
C PHE A 73 -11.81 3.51 5.38
N ASN A 74 -11.90 2.37 4.68
CA ASN A 74 -11.55 2.30 3.26
C ASN A 74 -12.43 3.19 2.41
N PHE A 75 -13.73 3.22 2.67
CA PHE A 75 -14.68 4.08 1.96
C PHE A 75 -14.38 5.56 2.18
N LEU A 76 -14.11 5.99 3.42
CA LEU A 76 -13.68 7.35 3.72
C LEU A 76 -12.35 7.70 3.04
N GLY A 77 -11.38 6.79 3.05
CA GLY A 77 -10.12 6.96 2.34
C GLY A 77 -10.33 7.11 0.83
N PHE A 78 -11.21 6.30 0.24
CA PHE A 78 -11.59 6.39 -1.16
C PHE A 78 -12.24 7.74 -1.47
N VAL A 79 -13.20 8.19 -0.65
CA VAL A 79 -13.87 9.49 -0.83
C VAL A 79 -12.87 10.64 -0.66
N ALA A 80 -11.99 10.58 0.34
CA ALA A 80 -10.97 11.60 0.56
C ALA A 80 -10.00 11.69 -0.63
N LEU A 81 -9.52 10.56 -1.14
CA LEU A 81 -8.70 10.51 -2.35
C LEU A 81 -9.47 11.00 -3.57
N PHE A 82 -10.75 10.66 -3.71
CA PHE A 82 -11.59 11.13 -4.80
C PHE A 82 -11.76 12.65 -4.78
N ILE A 83 -12.02 13.24 -3.60
CA ILE A 83 -12.09 14.69 -3.41
C ILE A 83 -10.75 15.34 -3.68
N LEU A 84 -9.65 14.77 -3.17
CA LEU A 84 -8.31 15.28 -3.45
C LEU A 84 -8.03 15.28 -4.94
N GLN A 85 -8.38 14.19 -5.64
CA GLN A 85 -8.29 14.09 -7.09
C GLN A 85 -9.12 15.21 -7.75
N LEU A 86 -10.38 15.42 -7.34
CA LEU A 86 -11.23 16.51 -7.87
C LEU A 86 -10.59 17.89 -7.68
N LEU A 87 -9.96 18.12 -6.54
CA LEU A 87 -9.27 19.36 -6.20
C LEU A 87 -7.87 19.47 -6.84
N GLN A 88 -7.30 18.40 -7.41
CA GLN A 88 -6.01 18.48 -8.14
C GLN A 88 -6.06 19.47 -9.31
N GLY A 89 -7.25 19.73 -9.88
CA GLY A 89 -7.43 20.74 -10.90
C GLY A 89 -7.23 22.19 -10.40
N HIS A 90 -7.32 22.42 -9.08
CA HIS A 90 -7.15 23.73 -8.45
C HIS A 90 -5.84 23.85 -7.65
N LEU A 91 -5.07 22.77 -7.52
CA LEU A 91 -3.79 22.78 -6.82
C LEU A 91 -2.67 23.33 -7.73
N PRO A 92 -1.89 24.34 -7.30
CA PRO A 92 -0.81 24.95 -8.08
C PRO A 92 0.39 24.02 -8.35
N PHE A 93 0.42 22.82 -7.77
CA PHE A 93 1.48 21.81 -7.92
C PHE A 93 1.25 20.84 -9.09
N ASN A 94 0.66 21.32 -10.20
CA ASN A 94 0.36 20.51 -11.38
C ASN A 94 1.12 21.03 -12.63
N PRO A 95 2.39 20.61 -12.84
CA PRO A 95 3.16 21.02 -14.02
C PRO A 95 2.60 20.49 -15.34
N GLN A 96 1.66 19.54 -15.31
CA GLN A 96 1.05 18.94 -16.50
C GLN A 96 -0.43 19.34 -16.71
N GLY A 97 -1.03 20.10 -15.78
CA GLY A 97 -2.40 20.65 -15.91
C GLY A 97 -3.53 19.63 -15.99
N PHE A 98 -3.31 18.36 -15.63
CA PHE A 98 -4.35 17.33 -15.72
C PHE A 98 -5.46 17.55 -14.69
N SER A 99 -6.67 17.79 -15.16
CA SER A 99 -7.90 17.66 -14.38
C SER A 99 -8.37 16.20 -14.38
N VAL A 100 -9.13 15.79 -13.36
CA VAL A 100 -9.64 14.42 -13.19
C VAL A 100 -10.35 13.90 -14.43
N CYS A 101 -11.17 14.75 -15.05
CA CYS A 101 -11.92 14.41 -16.25
C CYS A 101 -11.00 14.08 -17.43
N LEU A 102 -9.92 14.86 -17.63
CA LEU A 102 -8.97 14.64 -18.72
C LEU A 102 -8.10 13.39 -18.47
N GLY A 103 -7.77 13.07 -17.21
CA GLY A 103 -6.99 11.89 -16.84
C GLY A 103 -7.73 10.57 -17.07
N ILE A 104 -8.98 10.47 -16.59
CA ILE A 104 -9.81 9.26 -16.77
C ILE A 104 -10.13 9.05 -18.25
N TRP A 105 -10.50 10.11 -18.97
CA TRP A 105 -10.74 10.05 -20.42
C TRP A 105 -9.49 9.58 -21.19
N ARG A 106 -8.29 10.07 -20.81
CA ARG A 106 -7.02 9.65 -21.41
C ARG A 106 -6.69 8.18 -21.15
N LEU A 107 -6.97 7.66 -19.95
CA LEU A 107 -6.77 6.25 -19.63
C LEU A 107 -7.76 5.34 -20.38
N ILE A 108 -9.02 5.74 -20.51
CA ILE A 108 -10.00 5.03 -21.34
C ILE A 108 -9.57 5.06 -22.80
N GLN A 109 -9.10 6.20 -23.31
CA GLN A 109 -8.51 6.26 -24.66
C GLN A 109 -7.31 5.33 -24.78
N GLN A 110 -6.40 5.26 -23.81
CA GLN A 110 -5.27 4.32 -23.89
C GLN A 110 -5.73 2.87 -23.84
N LEU A 111 -6.72 2.53 -23.02
CA LEU A 111 -7.25 1.17 -22.92
C LEU A 111 -7.99 0.72 -24.19
N VAL A 112 -8.76 1.63 -24.81
CA VAL A 112 -9.61 1.33 -25.99
C VAL A 112 -8.83 1.48 -27.29
N LEU A 113 -7.91 2.44 -27.39
CA LEU A 113 -7.12 2.73 -28.59
C LEU A 113 -5.70 2.14 -28.55
N SER A 114 -5.27 1.43 -27.50
CA SER A 114 -3.93 0.84 -27.51
C SER A 114 -3.80 -0.14 -28.68
N PRO A 115 -2.86 0.08 -29.62
CA PRO A 115 -2.58 -0.91 -30.63
C PRO A 115 -2.01 -2.13 -29.92
N ILE A 116 -2.79 -3.21 -29.87
CA ILE A 116 -2.31 -4.50 -29.37
C ILE A 116 -1.08 -4.85 -30.21
N PRO A 117 0.11 -5.05 -29.61
CA PRO A 117 1.26 -5.51 -30.36
C PRO A 117 1.00 -6.97 -30.75
N ILE A 118 0.33 -7.17 -31.88
CA ILE A 118 0.22 -8.49 -32.50
C ILE A 118 1.66 -8.87 -32.85
N GLY A 119 2.17 -9.89 -32.16
CA GLY A 119 3.50 -10.42 -32.36
C GLY A 119 3.76 -10.62 -33.85
N LYS A 120 4.90 -10.12 -34.33
CA LYS A 120 5.33 -10.30 -35.73
C LYS A 120 5.15 -11.79 -36.08
N PRO A 121 4.54 -12.13 -37.23
CA PRO A 121 4.41 -13.53 -37.62
C PRO A 121 5.82 -14.13 -37.63
N MET A 122 6.03 -15.18 -36.82
CA MET A 122 7.26 -15.95 -36.87
C MET A 122 7.41 -16.44 -38.30
N ARG A 123 8.38 -15.87 -39.03
CA ARG A 123 8.85 -16.50 -40.25
C ARG A 123 9.50 -17.81 -39.84
N VAL A 124 8.75 -18.90 -39.97
CA VAL A 124 9.31 -20.25 -39.95
C VAL A 124 10.23 -20.35 -41.15
N ASN A 125 11.52 -20.12 -40.90
CA ASN A 125 12.57 -20.35 -41.88
C ASN A 125 12.71 -21.87 -42.04
N ARG A 126 11.98 -22.45 -43.01
CA ARG A 126 12.29 -23.80 -43.49
C ARG A 126 13.57 -23.72 -44.33
N ARG A 127 14.70 -23.99 -43.69
CA ARG A 127 15.88 -24.56 -44.35
C ARG A 127 16.32 -25.77 -43.57
#